data_AF-A0A530K115-F1
#
_entry.id   AF-A0A530K115-F1
#
_cell.length_a   1.000
_cell.length_b   1.000
_cell.length_c   1.000
_cell.angle_alpha   90.00
_cell.angle_beta   90.00
_cell.angle_gamma   90.00
#
_symmetry.space_group_name_H-M   'P 1'
#
loop_
_entity.id
_entity.type
_entity.pdbx_description
1 polymer ?
#
loop_
_entity_poly.entity_id
_entity_poly.type
_entity_poly.pdbx_seq_one_letter_code
_entity_poly.pdbx_strand_id
1 'polypeptide(L)'
;GGRRYLALGILVKQKRLAKDESIPCIVNRSGATSAQEDSLAENVHRENLHPLDQFRAFKALIDQGLDVEEIAARFFVSAATVKQRLRLATVSPKLLELYEKDEIGLEQIMAFSISDDHTRQEQVWERISSNQHMQEPYYIRRLLTETTVRADDRRAVYVGAEAYEAAGGVILRDLFEQDSGGWFQDAALLEQLVFDRLKTDAETIRADGWKWVEAAISFPYGHTSGMRRVYAEPAEMSTEEISRYDTAKAEYDALDAKYAEMEDDQEIEDKLDQLGAELDGFGDRPQVYDTAQKAIAGVFVTLGANGQLQVEAGFVRPEDEPRAEANEDDDEADGGDGDPQQSEDGADRLVVNGRPVNGASVGAEEVEDEGIKPLPERLVFDLTAQKTLALRNALASDADIAFV
;
A
#
# COMPACT_ATOMS: atom_id res chain seq x y z
N GLY A 1 48.71 -14.09 -14.22
CA GLY A 1 50.15 -14.47 -14.32
C GLY A 1 50.70 -15.53 -13.33
N GLY A 2 50.41 -15.47 -12.02
CA GLY A 2 51.12 -16.24 -10.98
C GLY A 2 51.09 -17.78 -11.08
N ARG A 3 49.97 -18.37 -11.51
CA ARG A 3 49.86 -19.84 -11.70
C ARG A 3 50.85 -20.39 -12.74
N ARG A 4 51.05 -19.67 -13.85
CA ARG A 4 52.03 -20.04 -14.88
C ARG A 4 53.46 -20.04 -14.33
N TYR A 5 53.81 -19.05 -13.50
CA TYR A 5 55.12 -19.00 -12.85
C TYR A 5 55.37 -20.21 -11.93
N LEU A 6 54.38 -20.57 -11.11
CA LEU A 6 54.47 -21.75 -10.23
C LEU A 6 54.58 -23.06 -11.03
N ALA A 7 53.79 -23.21 -12.11
CA ALA A 7 53.84 -24.37 -12.98
C ALA A 7 55.21 -24.51 -13.68
N LEU A 8 55.78 -23.40 -14.17
CA LEU A 8 57.14 -23.38 -14.72
C LEU A 8 58.17 -23.76 -13.66
N GLY A 9 58.02 -23.28 -12.42
CA GLY A 9 58.86 -23.69 -11.30
C GLY A 9 58.80 -25.19 -11.00
N ILE A 10 57.61 -25.81 -11.12
CA ILE A 10 57.44 -27.26 -11.00
C ILE A 10 58.13 -28.00 -12.15
N LEU A 11 57.99 -27.52 -13.40
CA LEU A 11 58.63 -28.12 -14.57
C LEU A 11 60.17 -28.08 -14.48
N VAL A 12 60.73 -26.97 -13.98
CA VAL A 12 62.16 -26.83 -13.70
C VAL A 12 62.61 -27.82 -12.61
N LYS A 13 61.84 -27.96 -11.53
CA LYS A 13 62.13 -28.95 -10.46
C LYS A 13 62.08 -30.39 -10.98
N GLN A 14 61.15 -30.69 -11.88
CA GLN A 14 61.03 -31.99 -12.55
C GLN A 14 62.07 -32.21 -13.66
N LYS A 15 62.97 -31.24 -13.90
CA LYS A 15 63.97 -31.25 -14.99
C LYS A 15 63.36 -31.41 -16.39
N ARG A 16 62.10 -31.01 -16.54
CA ARG A 16 61.37 -31.00 -17.82
C ARG A 16 61.50 -29.67 -18.55
N LEU A 17 62.12 -28.68 -17.91
CA LEU A 17 62.41 -27.35 -18.43
C LEU A 17 63.76 -26.89 -17.89
N ALA A 18 64.59 -26.25 -18.74
CA ALA A 18 65.87 -25.71 -18.32
C ALA A 18 65.67 -24.49 -17.40
N LYS A 19 66.63 -24.23 -16.51
CA LYS A 19 66.55 -23.10 -15.54
C LYS A 19 66.65 -21.73 -16.21
N ASP A 20 67.30 -21.70 -17.36
CA ASP A 20 67.61 -20.55 -18.21
C ASP A 20 66.70 -20.47 -19.45
N GLU A 21 65.66 -21.31 -19.51
CA GLU A 21 64.69 -21.30 -20.60
C GLU A 21 63.96 -19.95 -20.66
N SER A 22 63.98 -19.31 -21.83
CA SER A 22 63.34 -18.01 -22.03
C SER A 22 61.84 -18.18 -22.18
N ILE A 23 61.07 -17.54 -21.30
CA ILE A 23 59.60 -17.55 -21.35
C ILE A 23 59.09 -16.26 -21.98
N PRO A 24 58.25 -16.34 -23.02
CA PRO A 24 57.67 -15.16 -23.63
C PRO A 24 56.76 -14.43 -22.62
N CYS A 25 57.15 -13.20 -22.28
CA CYS A 25 56.44 -12.32 -21.38
C CYS A 25 56.11 -11.01 -22.11
N ILE A 26 54.86 -10.57 -22.01
CA ILE A 26 54.46 -9.24 -22.47
C ILE A 26 54.71 -8.28 -21.31
N VAL A 27 55.60 -7.30 -21.50
CA VAL A 27 55.94 -6.32 -20.47
C VAL A 27 55.05 -5.10 -20.65
N ASN A 28 54.05 -4.96 -19.78
CA ASN A 28 53.27 -3.73 -19.72
C ASN A 28 54.02 -2.67 -18.87
N ARG A 29 54.25 -1.48 -19.44
CA ARG A 29 54.93 -0.36 -18.77
C ARG A 29 54.01 0.82 -18.47
N SER A 30 52.72 0.74 -18.84
CA SER A 30 51.77 1.79 -18.52
C SER A 30 51.40 1.70 -17.04
N GLY A 31 51.84 2.66 -16.23
CA GLY A 31 51.43 2.79 -14.82
C GLY A 31 49.98 3.26 -14.64
N ALA A 32 49.15 3.16 -15.68
CA ALA A 32 47.77 3.63 -15.71
C ALA A 32 46.76 2.60 -15.16
N THR A 33 47.14 1.32 -15.11
CA THR A 33 46.28 0.23 -14.63
C THR A 33 47.03 -0.56 -13.58
N SER A 34 46.42 -0.78 -12.41
CA SER A 34 47.06 -1.54 -11.35
C SER A 34 47.20 -3.01 -11.75
N ALA A 35 48.27 -3.68 -11.31
CA ALA A 35 48.44 -5.13 -11.47
C ALA A 35 47.25 -5.93 -10.87
N GLN A 36 46.53 -5.36 -9.92
CA GLN A 36 45.30 -5.94 -9.37
C GLN A 36 44.11 -5.85 -10.36
N GLU A 37 43.97 -4.73 -11.06
CA GLU A 37 42.92 -4.53 -12.08
C GLU A 37 43.16 -5.40 -13.30
N ASP A 38 44.41 -5.48 -13.79
CA ASP A 38 44.81 -6.36 -14.89
C ASP A 38 44.61 -7.84 -14.52
N SER A 39 44.93 -8.22 -13.28
CA SER A 39 44.71 -9.60 -12.82
C SER A 39 43.23 -9.93 -12.65
N LEU A 40 42.41 -8.96 -12.21
CA LEU A 40 40.97 -9.13 -12.11
C LEU A 40 40.36 -9.27 -13.51
N ALA A 41 40.74 -8.42 -14.46
CA ALA A 41 40.30 -8.49 -15.85
C ALA A 41 40.72 -9.80 -16.54
N GLU A 42 41.96 -10.28 -16.35
CA GLU A 42 42.43 -11.58 -16.88
C GLU A 42 41.63 -12.74 -16.27
N ASN A 43 41.38 -12.72 -14.95
CA ASN A 43 40.67 -13.81 -14.25
C ASN A 43 39.17 -13.81 -14.54
N VAL A 44 38.53 -12.65 -14.65
CA VAL A 44 37.12 -12.50 -15.05
C VAL A 44 36.83 -13.20 -16.39
N HIS A 45 37.83 -13.35 -17.27
CA HIS A 45 37.70 -14.02 -18.56
C HIS A 45 38.17 -15.50 -18.63
N ARG A 46 38.83 -16.06 -17.59
CA ARG A 46 39.48 -17.40 -17.71
C ARG A 46 39.15 -18.41 -16.63
N GLU A 47 38.77 -18.00 -15.43
CA GLU A 47 38.27 -18.90 -14.40
C GLU A 47 36.91 -18.36 -14.00
N ASN A 48 35.87 -19.21 -13.94
CA ASN A 48 34.55 -18.78 -13.50
C ASN A 48 34.67 -18.33 -12.03
N LEU A 49 34.98 -17.04 -11.84
CA LEU A 49 35.01 -16.37 -10.55
C LEU A 49 33.67 -16.64 -9.89
N HIS A 50 33.67 -16.98 -8.59
CA HIS A 50 32.40 -17.15 -7.90
C HIS A 50 31.62 -15.84 -8.03
N PRO A 51 30.31 -15.85 -8.32
CA PRO A 51 29.55 -14.62 -8.55
C PRO A 51 29.73 -13.60 -7.41
N LEU A 52 29.90 -14.09 -6.17
CA LEU A 52 30.17 -13.27 -4.99
C LEU A 52 31.41 -12.38 -5.10
N ASP A 53 32.47 -12.85 -5.76
CA ASP A 53 33.71 -12.08 -5.93
C ASP A 53 33.45 -10.85 -6.81
N GLN A 54 32.56 -10.96 -7.80
CA GLN A 54 32.13 -9.81 -8.60
C GLN A 54 31.29 -8.83 -7.75
N PHE A 55 30.44 -9.33 -6.85
CA PHE A 55 29.61 -8.47 -5.98
C PHE A 55 30.52 -7.63 -5.08
N ARG A 56 31.50 -8.29 -4.45
CA ARG A 56 32.52 -7.66 -3.59
C ARG A 56 33.38 -6.68 -4.37
N ALA A 57 33.81 -7.03 -5.58
CA ALA A 57 34.60 -6.14 -6.44
C ALA A 57 33.84 -4.86 -6.82
N PHE A 58 32.57 -4.98 -7.24
CA PHE A 58 31.77 -3.81 -7.61
C PHE A 58 31.48 -2.92 -6.40
N LYS A 59 31.16 -3.52 -5.24
CA LYS A 59 30.97 -2.76 -3.99
C LYS A 59 32.23 -1.99 -3.61
N ALA A 60 33.40 -2.63 -3.66
CA ALA A 60 34.67 -1.98 -3.36
C ALA A 60 35.00 -0.81 -4.30
N LEU A 61 34.55 -0.85 -5.56
CA LEU A 61 34.73 0.25 -6.53
C LEU A 61 33.75 1.40 -6.28
N ILE A 62 32.50 1.11 -5.93
CA ILE A 62 31.55 2.13 -5.47
C ILE A 62 32.07 2.83 -4.21
N ASP A 63 32.61 2.06 -3.25
CA ASP A 63 33.20 2.61 -2.02
C ASP A 63 34.44 3.48 -2.28
N GLN A 64 35.11 3.28 -3.43
CA GLN A 64 36.21 4.13 -3.93
C GLN A 64 35.74 5.38 -4.67
N GLY A 65 34.43 5.56 -4.85
CA GLY A 65 33.82 6.74 -5.46
C GLY A 65 33.61 6.66 -6.97
N LEU A 66 33.73 5.47 -7.59
CA LEU A 66 33.37 5.28 -8.99
C LEU A 66 31.84 5.26 -9.13
N ASP A 67 31.33 5.71 -10.28
CA ASP A 67 29.91 5.58 -10.61
C ASP A 67 29.58 4.21 -11.25
N VAL A 68 28.28 3.91 -11.34
CA VAL A 68 27.77 2.63 -11.85
C VAL A 68 28.11 2.46 -13.33
N GLU A 69 28.06 3.54 -14.10
CA GLU A 69 28.30 3.60 -15.54
C GLU A 69 29.78 3.35 -15.89
N GLU A 70 30.69 3.88 -15.08
CA GLU A 70 32.13 3.69 -15.19
C GLU A 70 32.51 2.25 -14.84
N ILE A 71 31.93 1.69 -13.78
CA ILE A 71 32.09 0.26 -13.46
C ILE A 71 31.55 -0.60 -14.62
N ALA A 72 30.36 -0.29 -15.14
CA ALA A 72 29.77 -1.02 -16.26
C ALA A 72 30.70 -1.01 -17.49
N ALA A 73 31.26 0.14 -17.84
CA ALA A 73 32.22 0.29 -18.93
C ALA A 73 33.52 -0.50 -18.68
N ARG A 74 34.08 -0.44 -17.47
CA ARG A 74 35.33 -1.15 -17.09
C ARG A 74 35.20 -2.66 -17.18
N PHE A 75 34.03 -3.20 -16.81
CA PHE A 75 33.78 -4.65 -16.77
C PHE A 75 33.02 -5.16 -18.01
N PHE A 76 32.72 -4.30 -18.98
CA PHE A 76 31.96 -4.64 -20.20
C PHE A 76 30.60 -5.30 -19.89
N VAL A 77 29.91 -4.80 -18.86
CA VAL A 77 28.55 -5.23 -18.47
C VAL A 77 27.58 -4.06 -18.55
N SER A 78 26.28 -4.34 -18.46
CA SER A 78 25.28 -3.27 -18.41
C SER A 78 25.25 -2.60 -17.02
N ALA A 79 24.86 -1.32 -16.96
CA ALA A 79 24.62 -0.64 -15.68
C ALA A 79 23.56 -1.36 -14.82
N ALA A 80 22.57 -1.98 -15.46
CA ALA A 80 21.58 -2.82 -14.77
C ALA A 80 22.22 -4.02 -14.07
N THR A 81 23.17 -4.69 -14.74
CA THR A 81 23.94 -5.79 -14.15
C THR A 81 24.74 -5.30 -12.94
N VAL A 82 25.40 -4.14 -13.03
CA VAL A 82 26.13 -3.58 -11.88
C VAL A 82 25.19 -3.31 -10.70
N LYS A 83 24.02 -2.68 -10.94
CA LYS A 83 23.00 -2.43 -9.90
C LYS A 83 22.50 -3.71 -9.24
N GLN A 84 22.21 -4.75 -10.02
CA GLN A 84 21.80 -6.07 -9.50
C GLN A 84 22.90 -6.69 -8.62
N ARG A 85 24.15 -6.64 -9.06
CA ARG A 85 25.29 -7.21 -8.32
C ARG A 85 25.55 -6.45 -7.02
N LEU A 86 25.41 -5.12 -7.04
CA LEU A 86 25.47 -4.28 -5.85
C LEU A 86 24.34 -4.59 -4.87
N ARG A 87 23.12 -4.84 -5.36
CA ARG A 87 21.99 -5.25 -4.51
C ARG A 87 22.24 -6.59 -3.81
N LEU A 88 22.85 -7.56 -4.48
CA LEU A 88 23.23 -8.82 -3.83
C LEU A 88 24.35 -8.63 -2.81
N ALA A 89 25.20 -7.61 -2.99
CA ALA A 89 26.26 -7.26 -2.04
C ALA A 89 25.74 -6.57 -0.76
N THR A 90 24.45 -6.25 -0.67
CA THR A 90 23.83 -5.70 0.55
C THR A 90 23.28 -6.78 1.48
N VAL A 91 23.20 -8.04 1.04
CA VAL A 91 22.78 -9.18 1.87
C VAL A 91 23.75 -9.43 3.03
N SER A 92 23.27 -9.97 4.15
CA SER A 92 24.04 -10.27 5.36
C SER A 92 25.34 -11.01 5.01
N PRO A 93 26.49 -10.58 5.58
CA PRO A 93 27.76 -11.28 5.41
C PRO A 93 27.69 -12.78 5.72
N LYS A 94 26.90 -13.19 6.73
CA LYS A 94 26.74 -14.60 7.09
C LYS A 94 26.08 -15.41 5.97
N LEU A 95 25.04 -14.86 5.34
CA LEU A 95 24.38 -15.52 4.21
C LEU A 95 25.28 -15.57 2.98
N LEU A 96 26.08 -14.52 2.75
CA LEU A 96 27.08 -14.52 1.68
C LEU A 96 28.19 -15.56 1.90
N GLU A 97 28.60 -15.81 3.15
CA GLU A 97 29.54 -16.91 3.47
C GLU A 97 28.93 -18.29 3.21
N LEU A 98 27.63 -18.48 3.44
CA LEU A 98 26.94 -19.72 3.12
C LEU A 98 26.79 -19.91 1.61
N TYR A 99 26.55 -18.82 0.88
CA TYR A 99 26.56 -18.81 -0.58
C TYR A 99 27.94 -19.18 -1.14
N GLU A 100 29.02 -18.69 -0.54
CA GLU A 100 30.40 -19.05 -0.91
C GLU A 100 30.73 -20.54 -0.68
N LYS A 101 29.99 -21.21 0.21
CA LYS A 101 30.12 -22.65 0.51
C LYS A 101 29.14 -23.53 -0.26
N ASP A 102 28.39 -22.97 -1.21
CA ASP A 102 27.31 -23.65 -1.94
C ASP A 102 26.18 -24.21 -1.03
N GLU A 103 26.02 -23.68 0.19
CA GLU A 103 24.94 -24.08 1.12
C GLU A 103 23.62 -23.32 0.85
N ILE A 104 23.73 -22.15 0.22
CA ILE A 104 22.62 -21.32 -0.26
C ILE A 104 22.80 -21.14 -1.77
N GLY A 105 21.70 -21.12 -2.53
CA GLY A 105 21.68 -20.85 -3.96
C GLY A 105 21.53 -19.36 -4.30
N LEU A 106 21.86 -18.99 -5.55
CA LEU A 106 21.75 -17.59 -6.00
C LEU A 106 20.32 -17.05 -5.91
N GLU A 107 19.30 -17.85 -6.23
CA GLU A 107 17.89 -17.44 -6.15
C GLU A 107 17.43 -17.11 -4.74
N GLN A 108 17.99 -17.79 -3.74
CA GLN A 108 17.72 -17.51 -2.34
C GLN A 108 18.39 -16.20 -1.90
N ILE A 109 19.64 -15.96 -2.33
CA ILE A 109 20.32 -14.67 -2.10
C ILE A 109 19.57 -13.51 -2.77
N MET A 110 19.04 -13.72 -3.99
CA MET A 110 18.17 -12.73 -4.65
C MET A 110 16.94 -12.41 -3.80
N ALA A 111 16.27 -13.42 -3.23
CA ALA A 111 15.12 -13.19 -2.34
C ALA A 111 15.50 -12.46 -1.04
N PHE A 112 16.65 -12.78 -0.43
CA PHE A 112 17.11 -12.07 0.77
C PHE A 112 17.45 -10.60 0.52
N SER A 113 17.82 -10.25 -0.72
CA SER A 113 18.13 -8.88 -1.11
C SER A 113 16.94 -7.93 -1.11
N ILE A 114 15.71 -8.37 -0.80
CA ILE A 114 14.56 -7.45 -0.68
C ILE A 114 14.68 -6.52 0.53
N SER A 115 15.19 -7.05 1.65
CA SER A 115 15.39 -6.28 2.88
C SER A 115 16.87 -6.01 3.08
N ASP A 116 17.23 -4.83 3.61
CA ASP A 116 18.60 -4.52 4.03
C ASP A 116 18.84 -4.81 5.53
N ASP A 117 17.83 -5.32 6.25
CA ASP A 117 17.96 -5.73 7.65
C ASP A 117 18.62 -7.12 7.76
N HIS A 118 19.92 -7.12 8.04
CA HIS A 118 20.72 -8.34 8.22
C HIS A 118 20.22 -9.21 9.37
N THR A 119 19.72 -8.62 10.45
CA THR A 119 19.21 -9.39 11.59
C THR A 119 17.97 -10.17 11.18
N ARG A 120 17.04 -9.52 10.47
CA ARG A 120 15.84 -10.17 9.97
C ARG A 120 16.16 -11.25 8.94
N GLN A 121 17.09 -10.99 8.02
CA GLN A 121 17.55 -11.99 7.04
C GLN A 121 18.10 -13.25 7.73
N GLU A 122 18.95 -13.09 8.74
CA GLU A 122 19.55 -14.20 9.49
C GLU A 122 18.50 -14.99 10.28
N GLN A 123 17.54 -14.31 10.92
CA GLN A 123 16.42 -14.96 11.61
C GLN A 123 15.53 -15.77 10.65
N VAL A 124 15.26 -15.22 9.46
CA VAL A 124 14.49 -15.93 8.43
C VAL A 124 15.26 -17.18 7.98
N TRP A 125 16.57 -17.08 7.76
CA TRP A 125 17.40 -18.22 7.40
C TRP A 125 17.41 -19.29 8.50
N GLU A 126 17.62 -18.92 9.76
CA GLU A 126 17.61 -19.87 10.90
C GLU A 126 16.28 -20.63 11.01
N ARG A 127 15.16 -19.98 10.70
CA ARG A 127 13.82 -20.60 10.70
C ARG A 127 13.64 -21.64 9.60
N ILE A 128 14.26 -21.46 8.43
CA ILE A 128 14.03 -22.30 7.24
C ILE A 128 15.18 -23.26 6.93
N SER A 129 16.37 -23.06 7.51
CA SER A 129 17.59 -23.81 7.16
C SER A 129 17.45 -25.32 7.38
N SER A 130 16.59 -25.75 8.32
CA SER A 130 16.36 -27.17 8.60
C SER A 130 15.44 -27.89 7.60
N ASN A 131 14.70 -27.17 6.76
CA ASN A 131 13.74 -27.77 5.84
C ASN A 131 13.91 -27.20 4.42
N GLN A 132 14.44 -28.01 3.51
CA GLN A 132 14.74 -27.61 2.14
C GLN A 132 13.52 -27.08 1.36
N HIS A 133 12.31 -27.60 1.64
CA HIS A 133 11.08 -27.10 1.00
C HIS A 133 10.70 -25.68 1.44
N MET A 134 11.16 -25.25 2.62
CA MET A 134 10.94 -23.89 3.12
C MET A 134 12.01 -22.91 2.64
N GLN A 135 13.01 -23.38 1.90
CA GLN A 135 14.07 -22.54 1.34
C GLN A 135 13.74 -22.03 -0.06
N GLU A 136 12.49 -22.19 -0.52
CA GLU A 136 12.04 -21.65 -1.81
C GLU A 136 12.07 -20.11 -1.79
N PRO A 137 12.56 -19.45 -2.87
CA PRO A 137 12.68 -17.99 -2.93
C PRO A 137 11.38 -17.25 -2.58
N TYR A 138 10.24 -17.71 -3.12
CA TYR A 138 8.92 -17.15 -2.81
C TYR A 138 8.62 -17.13 -1.31
N TYR A 139 8.93 -18.22 -0.60
CA TYR A 139 8.67 -18.32 0.83
C TYR A 139 9.60 -17.43 1.65
N ILE A 140 10.87 -17.30 1.24
CA ILE A 140 11.82 -16.35 1.83
C ILE A 140 11.28 -14.92 1.72
N ARG A 141 10.85 -14.50 0.52
CA ARG A 141 10.27 -13.15 0.31
C ARG A 141 9.07 -12.92 1.21
N ARG A 142 8.17 -13.91 1.30
CA ARG A 142 6.97 -13.84 2.13
C ARG A 142 7.31 -13.64 3.61
N LEU A 143 8.32 -14.34 4.13
CA LEU A 143 8.75 -14.17 5.52
C LEU A 143 9.42 -12.81 5.76
N LEU A 144 10.21 -12.32 4.81
CA LEU A 144 10.85 -11.01 4.92
C LEU A 144 9.85 -9.84 4.89
N THR A 145 8.73 -10.03 4.18
CA THR A 145 7.69 -9.01 3.96
C THR A 145 6.43 -9.20 4.82
N GLU A 146 6.41 -10.17 5.74
CA GLU A 146 5.23 -10.55 6.55
C GLU A 146 4.66 -9.38 7.37
N THR A 147 5.52 -8.48 7.85
CA THR A 147 5.12 -7.32 8.68
C THR A 147 5.00 -6.03 7.86
N THR A 148 5.15 -6.11 6.54
CA THR A 148 5.14 -4.96 5.63
C THR A 148 3.81 -4.86 4.90
N VAL A 149 3.50 -3.68 4.37
CA VAL A 149 2.26 -3.44 3.61
C VAL A 149 2.59 -3.33 2.13
N ARG A 150 1.88 -4.07 1.27
CA ARG A 150 2.09 -3.98 -0.17
C ARG A 150 1.64 -2.64 -0.73
N ALA A 151 2.29 -2.18 -1.80
CA ALA A 151 1.93 -0.94 -2.48
C ALA A 151 0.50 -0.92 -3.08
N ASP A 152 -0.10 -2.08 -3.34
CA ASP A 152 -1.48 -2.23 -3.82
C ASP A 152 -2.53 -2.25 -2.68
N ASP A 153 -2.11 -2.24 -1.42
CA ASP A 153 -3.01 -2.06 -0.29
C ASP A 153 -3.67 -0.67 -0.37
N ARG A 154 -4.98 -0.61 -0.18
CA ARG A 154 -5.76 0.63 -0.20
C ARG A 154 -5.18 1.74 0.68
N ARG A 155 -4.51 1.40 1.79
CA ARG A 155 -3.82 2.35 2.68
C ARG A 155 -2.59 2.96 2.00
N ALA A 156 -1.78 2.12 1.36
CA ALA A 156 -0.59 2.54 0.63
C ALA A 156 -0.95 3.39 -0.59
N VAL A 157 -1.99 3.01 -1.33
CA VAL A 157 -2.51 3.79 -2.47
C VAL A 157 -3.05 5.14 -2.01
N TYR A 158 -3.82 5.16 -0.92
CA TYR A 158 -4.41 6.38 -0.39
C TYR A 158 -3.35 7.38 0.07
N VAL A 159 -2.34 6.94 0.84
CA VAL A 159 -1.24 7.82 1.29
C VAL A 159 -0.32 8.19 0.13
N GLY A 160 0.07 7.20 -0.69
CA GLY A 160 1.04 7.33 -1.77
C GLY A 160 2.48 7.13 -1.32
N ALA A 161 3.33 6.66 -2.24
CA ALA A 161 4.75 6.39 -1.96
C ALA A 161 5.53 7.66 -1.56
N GLU A 162 5.30 8.77 -2.27
CA GLU A 162 6.02 10.02 -2.04
C GLU A 162 5.76 10.59 -0.63
N ALA A 163 4.50 10.58 -0.17
CA ALA A 163 4.14 11.06 1.15
C ALA A 163 4.73 10.17 2.27
N TYR A 164 4.75 8.86 2.04
CA TYR A 164 5.34 7.91 2.97
C TYR A 164 6.86 8.05 3.08
N GLU A 165 7.56 8.16 1.95
CA GLU A 165 9.00 8.41 1.91
C GLU A 165 9.36 9.78 2.52
N ALA A 166 8.55 10.82 2.26
CA ALA A 166 8.72 12.14 2.88
C ALA A 166 8.56 12.13 4.41
N ALA A 167 7.75 11.20 4.94
CA ALA A 167 7.62 10.96 6.38
C ALA A 167 8.77 10.09 6.96
N GLY A 168 9.77 9.73 6.15
CA GLY A 168 10.91 8.90 6.54
C GLY A 168 10.65 7.40 6.41
N GLY A 169 9.53 7.00 5.79
CA GLY A 169 9.22 5.61 5.51
C GLY A 169 10.13 5.00 4.45
N VAL A 170 10.39 3.70 4.56
CA VAL A 170 11.22 2.95 3.61
C VAL A 170 10.35 2.00 2.80
N ILE A 171 10.47 2.06 1.48
CA ILE A 171 9.81 1.14 0.56
C ILE A 171 10.84 0.12 0.08
N LEU A 172 10.66 -1.13 0.49
CA LEU A 172 11.45 -2.26 0.00
C LEU A 172 11.03 -2.54 -1.43
N ARG A 173 12.00 -2.69 -2.33
CA ARG A 173 11.75 -3.04 -3.73
C ARG A 173 12.52 -4.29 -4.12
N ASP A 174 11.87 -5.17 -4.87
CA ASP A 174 12.55 -6.31 -5.48
C ASP A 174 13.15 -5.86 -6.83
N LEU A 175 14.47 -5.92 -6.94
CA LEU A 175 15.18 -5.55 -8.17
C LEU A 175 15.21 -6.69 -9.20
N PHE A 176 14.83 -7.91 -8.78
CA PHE A 176 14.90 -9.12 -9.59
C PHE A 176 13.52 -9.57 -10.10
N GLU A 177 12.44 -9.13 -9.47
CA GLU A 177 11.06 -9.43 -9.88
C GLU A 177 10.18 -8.17 -9.91
N GLN A 178 9.09 -8.24 -10.66
CA GLN A 178 8.10 -7.17 -10.70
C GLN A 178 7.28 -7.19 -9.40
N ASP A 179 7.42 -6.16 -8.57
CA ASP A 179 6.85 -6.11 -7.22
C ASP A 179 5.59 -5.22 -7.08
N SER A 180 5.09 -4.68 -8.20
CA SER A 180 3.93 -3.77 -8.25
C SER A 180 4.06 -2.54 -7.35
N GLY A 181 5.27 -2.01 -7.18
CA GLY A 181 5.52 -0.80 -6.38
C GLY A 181 6.14 -1.07 -5.01
N GLY A 182 6.38 -2.34 -4.67
CA GLY A 182 7.15 -2.74 -3.50
C GLY A 182 6.33 -2.89 -2.21
N TRP A 183 7.04 -2.83 -1.08
CA TRP A 183 6.49 -3.04 0.26
C TRP A 183 6.90 -1.91 1.21
N PHE A 184 5.90 -1.29 1.83
CA PHE A 184 6.04 -0.27 2.85
C PHE A 184 6.47 -0.94 4.15
N GLN A 185 7.70 -0.68 4.58
CA GLN A 185 8.36 -1.44 5.63
C GLN A 185 7.70 -1.23 7.00
N ASP A 186 7.38 0.02 7.34
CA ASP A 186 6.76 0.42 8.59
C ASP A 186 5.24 0.59 8.40
N ALA A 187 4.50 -0.43 8.83
CA ALA A 187 3.04 -0.45 8.79
C ALA A 187 2.42 0.55 9.78
N ALA A 188 3.07 0.81 10.92
CA ALA A 188 2.55 1.71 11.95
C ALA A 188 2.63 3.16 11.46
N LEU A 189 3.76 3.55 10.86
CA LEU A 189 3.89 4.85 10.19
C LEU A 189 2.84 5.03 9.09
N LEU A 190 2.61 3.99 8.27
CA LEU A 190 1.59 4.06 7.22
C LEU A 190 0.19 4.26 7.81
N GLU A 191 -0.16 3.53 8.88
CA GLU A 191 -1.45 3.69 9.56
C GLU A 191 -1.63 5.07 10.19
N GLN A 192 -0.57 5.66 10.74
CA GLN A 192 -0.58 7.03 11.25
C GLN A 192 -0.85 8.04 10.14
N LEU A 193 -0.15 7.93 8.99
CA LEU A 193 -0.36 8.83 7.86
C LEU A 193 -1.77 8.70 7.25
N VAL A 194 -2.31 7.47 7.19
CA VAL A 194 -3.71 7.25 6.78
C VAL A 194 -4.66 7.96 7.73
N PHE A 195 -4.44 7.85 9.05
CA PHE A 195 -5.29 8.48 10.06
C PHE A 195 -5.26 10.01 9.94
N ASP A 196 -4.07 10.61 9.85
CA ASP A 196 -3.90 12.06 9.76
C ASP A 196 -4.53 12.62 8.48
N ARG A 197 -4.38 11.90 7.36
CA ARG A 197 -5.00 12.28 6.09
C ARG A 197 -6.52 12.11 6.11
N LEU A 198 -7.04 10.99 6.61
CA LEU A 198 -8.48 10.78 6.77
C LEU A 198 -9.11 11.84 7.67
N LYS A 199 -8.42 12.24 8.74
CA LYS A 199 -8.86 13.32 9.62
C LYS A 199 -8.99 14.63 8.85
N THR A 200 -7.97 15.01 8.07
CA THR A 200 -7.99 16.23 7.25
C THR A 200 -9.12 16.23 6.23
N ASP A 201 -9.31 15.11 5.53
CA ASP A 201 -10.38 14.95 4.54
C ASP A 201 -11.76 15.02 5.21
N ALA A 202 -11.92 14.39 6.37
CA ALA A 202 -13.16 14.40 7.12
C ALA A 202 -13.49 15.79 7.73
N GLU A 203 -12.48 16.55 8.17
CA GLU A 203 -12.63 17.95 8.58
C GLU A 203 -13.08 18.84 7.41
N THR A 204 -12.54 18.59 6.21
CA THR A 204 -12.95 19.30 4.99
C THR A 204 -14.42 19.03 4.66
N ILE A 205 -14.84 17.76 4.68
CA ILE A 205 -16.25 17.39 4.46
C ILE A 205 -17.14 17.97 5.55
N ARG A 206 -16.69 17.95 6.81
CA ARG A 206 -17.43 18.54 7.92
C ARG A 206 -17.69 20.03 7.70
N ALA A 207 -16.70 20.77 7.19
CA ALA A 207 -16.83 22.20 6.90
C ALA A 207 -17.92 22.51 5.86
N ASP A 208 -18.36 21.52 5.07
CA ASP A 208 -19.49 21.65 4.13
C ASP A 208 -20.88 21.67 4.80
N GLY A 209 -20.95 21.57 6.14
CA GLY A 209 -22.15 21.79 6.94
C GLY A 209 -22.87 20.53 7.45
N TRP A 210 -22.24 19.35 7.36
CA TRP A 210 -22.84 18.09 7.82
C TRP A 210 -22.91 18.00 9.36
N LYS A 211 -24.02 17.48 9.90
CA LYS A 211 -24.24 17.33 11.35
C LYS A 211 -23.12 16.53 12.04
N TRP A 212 -22.70 15.44 11.40
CA TRP A 212 -21.62 14.59 11.85
C TRP A 212 -20.88 13.99 10.65
N VAL A 213 -19.60 13.69 10.85
CA VAL A 213 -18.78 12.96 9.88
C VAL A 213 -18.10 11.82 10.61
N GLU A 214 -18.19 10.62 10.06
CA GLU A 214 -17.53 9.45 10.59
C GLU A 214 -16.63 8.87 9.50
N ALA A 215 -15.32 8.95 9.73
CA ALA A 215 -14.30 8.45 8.83
C ALA A 215 -13.67 7.17 9.40
N ALA A 216 -13.47 6.16 8.57
CA ALA A 216 -12.72 4.97 8.96
C ALA A 216 -12.05 4.32 7.75
N ILE A 217 -11.01 3.53 7.97
CA ILE A 217 -10.41 2.74 6.89
C ILE A 217 -11.44 1.75 6.31
N SER A 218 -12.28 1.16 7.15
CA SER A 218 -13.45 0.37 6.76
C SER A 218 -14.46 0.30 7.89
N PHE A 219 -15.73 0.20 7.53
CA PHE A 219 -16.80 -0.01 8.47
C PHE A 219 -17.23 -1.47 8.56
N PRO A 220 -17.67 -1.96 9.74
CA PRO A 220 -18.32 -3.24 9.88
C PRO A 220 -19.59 -3.34 9.01
N TYR A 221 -19.95 -4.58 8.69
CA TYR A 221 -21.23 -4.84 8.01
C TYR A 221 -22.39 -4.29 8.84
N GLY A 222 -23.31 -3.59 8.17
CA GLY A 222 -24.52 -3.03 8.80
C GLY A 222 -24.29 -1.78 9.64
N HIS A 223 -23.16 -1.06 9.52
CA HIS A 223 -22.92 0.20 10.23
C HIS A 223 -23.98 1.30 9.95
N THR A 224 -24.72 1.18 8.85
CA THR A 224 -25.84 2.07 8.48
C THR A 224 -27.20 1.57 8.99
N SER A 225 -27.26 0.43 9.69
CA SER A 225 -28.51 -0.17 10.13
C SER A 225 -29.24 0.73 11.12
N GLY A 226 -30.54 0.93 10.91
CA GLY A 226 -31.37 1.78 11.76
C GLY A 226 -31.26 3.27 11.47
N MET A 227 -30.47 3.68 10.46
CA MET A 227 -30.38 5.08 10.00
C MET A 227 -31.34 5.32 8.84
N ARG A 228 -31.96 6.49 8.78
CA ARG A 228 -32.78 6.92 7.64
C ARG A 228 -31.88 7.54 6.57
N ARG A 229 -32.15 7.22 5.30
CA ARG A 229 -31.41 7.79 4.17
C ARG A 229 -32.14 9.01 3.60
N VAL A 230 -31.38 10.07 3.39
CA VAL A 230 -31.75 11.25 2.61
C VAL A 230 -30.96 11.18 1.30
N TYR A 231 -31.63 11.47 0.20
CA TYR A 231 -31.00 11.48 -1.11
C TYR A 231 -30.77 12.93 -1.54
N ALA A 232 -29.61 13.19 -2.14
CA ALA A 232 -29.37 14.44 -2.82
C ALA A 232 -30.29 14.59 -4.02
N GLU A 233 -30.57 15.84 -4.38
CA GLU A 233 -31.36 16.18 -5.55
C GLU A 233 -30.45 16.83 -6.60
N PRO A 234 -30.74 16.66 -7.91
CA PRO A 234 -29.99 17.37 -8.94
C PRO A 234 -30.04 18.88 -8.67
N ALA A 235 -28.90 19.56 -8.82
CA ALA A 235 -28.86 21.03 -8.69
C ALA A 235 -29.95 21.70 -9.55
N GLU A 236 -30.54 22.79 -9.06
CA GLU A 236 -31.54 23.57 -9.80
C GLU A 236 -30.90 24.27 -11.02
N MET A 237 -31.65 24.41 -12.11
CA MET A 237 -31.14 25.10 -13.31
C MET A 237 -31.16 26.59 -13.06
N SER A 238 -30.04 27.26 -13.31
CA SER A 238 -30.01 28.72 -13.33
C SER A 238 -30.89 29.24 -14.46
N THR A 239 -31.34 30.49 -14.35
CA THR A 239 -32.19 31.11 -15.38
C THR A 239 -31.51 31.17 -16.75
N GLU A 240 -30.18 31.27 -16.78
CA GLU A 240 -29.40 31.25 -18.02
C GLU A 240 -29.35 29.85 -18.63
N GLU A 241 -29.14 28.81 -17.81
CA GLU A 241 -29.18 27.41 -18.26
C GLU A 241 -30.56 27.02 -18.76
N ILE A 242 -31.64 27.41 -18.07
CA ILE A 242 -33.02 27.18 -18.52
C ILE A 242 -33.22 27.81 -19.90
N SER A 243 -32.82 29.08 -20.06
CA SER A 243 -32.96 29.77 -21.35
C SER A 243 -32.15 29.09 -22.47
N ARG A 244 -30.96 28.56 -22.15
CA ARG A 244 -30.14 27.85 -23.13
C ARG A 244 -30.74 26.49 -23.47
N TYR A 245 -31.22 25.74 -22.48
CA TYR A 245 -31.94 24.48 -22.66
C TYR A 245 -33.18 24.66 -23.54
N ASP A 246 -34.01 25.65 -23.25
CA ASP A 246 -35.22 25.95 -24.03
C ASP A 246 -34.88 26.31 -25.49
N THR A 247 -33.81 27.07 -25.70
CA THR A 247 -33.33 27.42 -27.04
C THR A 247 -32.80 26.19 -27.79
N ALA A 248 -31.92 25.40 -27.16
CA ALA A 248 -31.35 24.20 -27.75
C ALA A 248 -32.44 23.16 -28.08
N LYS A 249 -33.45 23.03 -27.22
CA LYS A 249 -34.60 22.16 -27.44
C LYS A 249 -35.46 22.63 -28.61
N ALA A 250 -35.76 23.92 -28.68
CA ALA A 250 -36.52 24.48 -29.80
C ALA A 250 -35.77 24.32 -31.14
N GLU A 251 -34.45 24.49 -31.14
CA GLU A 251 -33.59 24.25 -32.31
C GLU A 251 -33.58 22.77 -32.69
N TYR A 252 -33.46 21.87 -31.72
CA TYR A 252 -33.51 20.42 -31.92
C TYR A 252 -34.85 20.00 -32.54
N ASP A 253 -35.98 20.38 -31.93
CA ASP A 253 -37.32 20.03 -32.40
C ASP A 253 -37.59 20.56 -33.82
N ALA A 254 -37.10 21.77 -34.14
CA ALA A 254 -37.23 22.35 -35.47
C ALA A 254 -36.37 21.62 -36.52
N LEU A 255 -35.15 21.21 -36.15
CA LEU A 255 -34.26 20.44 -37.03
C LEU A 255 -34.77 19.00 -37.23
N ASP A 256 -35.31 18.37 -36.19
CA ASP A 256 -35.88 17.02 -36.23
C ASP A 256 -37.11 16.99 -37.17
N ALA A 257 -38.01 17.97 -37.03
CA ALA A 257 -39.15 18.11 -37.94
C ALA A 257 -38.71 18.32 -39.40
N LYS A 258 -37.64 19.10 -39.62
CA LYS A 258 -37.09 19.33 -40.96
C LYS A 258 -36.39 18.09 -41.53
N TYR A 259 -35.71 17.32 -40.68
CA TYR A 259 -35.09 16.05 -41.04
C TYR A 259 -36.14 15.01 -41.45
N ALA A 260 -37.28 14.96 -40.74
CA ALA A 260 -38.38 14.06 -41.09
C ALA A 260 -38.99 14.32 -42.48
N GLU A 261 -38.84 15.54 -43.03
CA GLU A 261 -39.35 15.92 -44.36
C GLU A 261 -38.32 15.75 -45.50
N MET A 262 -37.03 15.58 -45.18
CA MET A 262 -35.93 15.49 -46.17
C MET A 262 -35.12 14.20 -45.96
N GLU A 263 -34.96 13.39 -47.01
CA GLU A 263 -34.13 12.17 -46.97
C GLU A 263 -32.63 12.53 -47.05
N ASP A 264 -31.80 11.98 -46.14
CA ASP A 264 -30.33 12.01 -46.09
C ASP A 264 -29.65 13.41 -46.12
N ASP A 265 -29.84 14.22 -45.05
CA ASP A 265 -29.04 15.43 -44.80
C ASP A 265 -28.08 15.26 -43.60
N GLN A 266 -26.83 14.89 -43.89
CA GLN A 266 -25.79 14.66 -42.89
C GLN A 266 -25.51 15.90 -42.03
N GLU A 267 -25.65 17.12 -42.56
CA GLU A 267 -25.40 18.33 -41.77
C GLU A 267 -26.51 18.58 -40.74
N ILE A 268 -27.73 18.09 -40.98
CA ILE A 268 -28.82 18.15 -40.03
C ILE A 268 -28.65 17.07 -38.97
N GLU A 269 -28.27 15.85 -39.37
CA GLU A 269 -27.97 14.74 -38.46
C GLU A 269 -26.85 15.13 -37.46
N ASP A 270 -25.71 15.64 -37.95
CA ASP A 270 -24.59 16.05 -37.09
C ASP A 270 -24.99 17.15 -36.08
N LYS A 271 -25.89 18.05 -36.47
CA LYS A 271 -26.41 19.11 -35.58
C LYS A 271 -27.42 18.59 -34.57
N LEU A 272 -28.26 17.63 -34.95
CA LEU A 272 -29.17 16.95 -34.03
C LEU A 272 -28.39 16.17 -32.98
N ASP A 273 -27.33 15.47 -33.36
CA ASP A 273 -26.43 14.79 -32.43
C ASP A 273 -25.75 15.78 -31.47
N GLN A 274 -25.25 16.91 -32.00
CA GLN A 274 -24.64 17.94 -31.17
C GLN A 274 -25.63 18.55 -30.16
N LEU A 275 -26.84 18.91 -30.60
CA LEU A 275 -27.88 19.46 -29.73
C LEU A 275 -28.42 18.43 -28.75
N GLY A 276 -28.54 17.16 -29.16
CA GLY A 276 -28.91 16.05 -28.28
C GLY A 276 -27.89 15.86 -27.16
N ALA A 277 -26.59 15.83 -27.49
CA ALA A 277 -25.52 15.75 -26.51
C ALA A 277 -25.51 16.95 -25.54
N GLU A 278 -25.82 18.16 -26.04
CA GLU A 278 -25.97 19.34 -25.20
C GLU A 278 -27.19 19.23 -24.25
N LEU A 279 -28.34 18.77 -24.75
CA LEU A 279 -29.56 18.54 -23.96
C LEU A 279 -29.36 17.47 -22.88
N ASP A 280 -28.66 16.38 -23.21
CA ASP A 280 -28.30 15.33 -22.25
C ASP A 280 -27.35 15.86 -21.17
N GLY A 281 -26.42 16.76 -21.54
CA GLY A 281 -25.53 17.44 -20.60
C GLY A 281 -26.25 18.27 -19.53
N PHE A 282 -27.44 18.81 -19.83
CA PHE A 282 -28.28 19.47 -18.83
C PHE A 282 -28.94 18.50 -17.84
N GLY A 283 -29.03 17.21 -18.17
CA GLY A 283 -29.54 16.16 -17.29
C GLY A 283 -28.50 15.58 -16.33
N ASP A 284 -27.22 15.58 -16.72
CA ASP A 284 -26.10 15.06 -15.92
C ASP A 284 -25.60 16.10 -14.92
N ARG A 285 -26.39 16.33 -13.86
CA ARG A 285 -26.15 17.40 -12.89
C ARG A 285 -25.57 16.87 -11.58
N PRO A 286 -24.70 17.67 -10.92
CA PRO A 286 -24.24 17.32 -9.58
C PRO A 286 -25.42 17.18 -8.63
N GLN A 287 -25.41 16.10 -7.86
CA GLN A 287 -26.37 15.84 -6.82
C GLN A 287 -25.99 16.67 -5.59
N VAL A 288 -26.88 17.55 -5.14
CA VAL A 288 -26.63 18.50 -4.05
C VAL A 288 -27.61 18.21 -2.90
N TYR A 289 -27.10 18.28 -1.68
CA TYR A 289 -27.92 18.27 -0.47
C TYR A 289 -28.23 19.69 -0.04
N ASP A 290 -29.49 19.94 0.31
CA ASP A 290 -29.87 21.22 0.88
C ASP A 290 -29.25 21.43 2.27
N THR A 291 -29.22 22.67 2.74
CA THR A 291 -28.59 23.02 4.04
C THR A 291 -29.35 22.45 5.24
N ALA A 292 -30.67 22.24 5.12
CA ALA A 292 -31.50 21.68 6.19
C ALA A 292 -31.28 20.16 6.33
N GLN A 293 -31.11 19.45 5.21
CA GLN A 293 -30.74 18.05 5.11
C GLN A 293 -29.36 17.83 5.71
N LYS A 294 -28.37 18.65 5.34
CA LYS A 294 -27.02 18.59 5.92
C LYS A 294 -27.01 18.84 7.44
N ALA A 295 -27.90 19.71 7.93
CA ALA A 295 -28.01 20.02 9.36
C ALA A 295 -28.49 18.84 10.23
N ILE A 296 -29.14 17.83 9.65
CA ILE A 296 -29.63 16.63 10.37
C ILE A 296 -28.94 15.34 9.94
N ALA A 297 -28.41 15.28 8.71
CA ALA A 297 -27.74 14.12 8.17
C ALA A 297 -26.23 14.20 8.39
N GLY A 298 -25.57 13.05 8.33
CA GLY A 298 -24.12 12.95 8.33
C GLY A 298 -23.59 12.08 7.21
N VAL A 299 -22.27 11.90 7.27
CA VAL A 299 -21.47 11.33 6.18
C VAL A 299 -20.54 10.27 6.72
N PHE A 300 -20.51 9.13 6.05
CA PHE A 300 -19.46 8.13 6.22
C PHE A 300 -18.36 8.36 5.19
N VAL A 301 -17.11 8.33 5.64
CA VAL A 301 -15.93 8.47 4.80
C VAL A 301 -15.09 7.20 4.94
N THR A 302 -14.92 6.46 3.86
CA THR A 302 -14.19 5.18 3.87
C THR A 302 -13.18 5.11 2.74
N LEU A 303 -12.22 4.19 2.86
CA LEU A 303 -11.33 3.85 1.74
C LEU A 303 -11.94 2.72 0.92
N GLY A 304 -12.18 3.00 -0.35
CA GLY A 304 -12.59 2.00 -1.34
C GLY A 304 -11.52 0.92 -1.55
N ALA A 305 -11.91 -0.17 -2.21
CA ALA A 305 -10.98 -1.27 -2.50
C ALA A 305 -9.78 -0.84 -3.36
N ASN A 306 -9.94 0.22 -4.16
CA ASN A 306 -8.90 0.81 -4.99
C ASN A 306 -8.05 1.88 -4.27
N GLY A 307 -8.25 2.10 -2.96
CA GLY A 307 -7.55 3.13 -2.19
C GLY A 307 -8.04 4.57 -2.42
N GLN A 308 -9.12 4.77 -3.18
CA GLN A 308 -9.75 6.07 -3.31
C GLN A 308 -10.69 6.35 -2.14
N LEU A 309 -10.80 7.64 -1.77
CA LEU A 309 -11.75 8.08 -0.77
C LEU A 309 -13.18 7.92 -1.29
N GLN A 310 -14.01 7.21 -0.53
CA GLN A 310 -15.43 7.04 -0.80
C GLN A 310 -16.22 7.77 0.28
N VAL A 311 -17.12 8.64 -0.18
CA VAL A 311 -17.95 9.49 0.67
C VAL A 311 -19.39 9.07 0.50
N GLU A 312 -19.96 8.44 1.53
CA GLU A 312 -21.36 8.05 1.57
C GLU A 312 -22.13 9.04 2.46
N ALA A 313 -22.81 9.97 1.82
CA ALA A 313 -23.56 11.03 2.48
C ALA A 313 -25.06 10.71 2.62
N GLY A 314 -25.74 11.47 3.49
CA GLY A 314 -27.20 11.44 3.62
C GLY A 314 -27.74 10.46 4.65
N PHE A 315 -27.03 10.22 5.76
CA PHE A 315 -27.51 9.33 6.82
C PHE A 315 -27.98 10.11 8.04
N VAL A 316 -29.24 9.91 8.45
CA VAL A 316 -29.81 10.50 9.66
C VAL A 316 -29.86 9.43 10.74
N ARG A 317 -29.22 9.69 11.88
CA ARG A 317 -29.26 8.81 13.06
C ARG A 317 -30.62 8.97 13.76
N PRO A 318 -31.14 7.93 14.44
CA PRO A 318 -32.39 8.03 15.19
C PRO A 318 -32.44 9.21 16.17
N GLU A 319 -31.31 9.52 16.83
CA GLU A 319 -31.21 10.67 17.74
C GLU A 319 -31.26 12.05 17.05
N ASP A 320 -30.98 12.12 15.75
CA ASP A 320 -30.94 13.35 14.96
C ASP A 320 -32.24 13.54 14.14
N GLU A 321 -33.24 12.67 14.31
CA GLU A 321 -34.54 12.87 13.66
C GLU A 321 -35.25 14.10 14.24
N PRO A 322 -35.80 14.99 13.40
CA PRO A 322 -36.60 16.10 13.88
C PRO A 322 -37.80 15.53 14.65
N ARG A 323 -37.86 15.81 15.96
CA ARG A 323 -39.06 15.49 16.75
C ARG A 323 -40.22 16.25 16.12
N ALA A 324 -41.25 15.52 15.67
CA ALA A 324 -42.50 16.15 15.31
C ALA A 324 -42.99 16.91 16.55
N GLU A 325 -43.12 18.23 16.45
CA GLU A 325 -43.95 18.98 17.37
C GLU A 325 -45.34 18.37 17.23
N ALA A 326 -45.72 17.52 18.17
CA ALA A 326 -47.12 17.18 18.35
C ALA A 326 -47.80 18.53 18.58
N ASN A 327 -48.72 18.89 17.68
CA ASN A 327 -49.65 19.97 17.93
C ASN A 327 -50.40 19.62 19.22
N GLU A 328 -49.92 20.15 20.34
CA GLU A 328 -50.64 20.22 21.60
C GLU A 328 -51.68 21.33 21.43
N ASP A 329 -52.84 20.97 20.90
CA ASP A 329 -54.08 21.68 21.20
C ASP A 329 -54.97 20.73 22.02
N ASP A 330 -55.23 21.19 23.25
CA ASP A 330 -56.24 20.80 24.26
C ASP A 330 -56.09 19.47 25.03
N ASP A 331 -55.54 19.54 26.26
CA ASP A 331 -56.37 19.69 27.47
C ASP A 331 -55.54 20.01 28.74
N GLU A 332 -56.11 20.85 29.61
CA GLU A 332 -55.50 21.49 30.78
C GLU A 332 -55.04 20.56 31.94
N ALA A 333 -53.91 20.97 32.54
CA ALA A 333 -53.53 20.97 33.96
C ALA A 333 -53.25 19.64 34.71
N ASP A 334 -51.98 19.43 35.07
CA ASP A 334 -51.54 19.49 36.48
C ASP A 334 -50.01 19.71 36.57
N GLY A 335 -49.60 20.52 37.54
CA GLY A 335 -48.23 21.02 37.68
C GLY A 335 -47.23 19.98 38.20
N GLY A 336 -46.05 19.98 37.60
CA GLY A 336 -44.86 19.32 38.13
C GLY A 336 -43.62 19.98 37.58
N ASP A 337 -42.90 20.71 38.44
CA ASP A 337 -41.57 21.26 38.18
C ASP A 337 -40.64 20.17 37.60
N GLY A 338 -40.36 20.28 36.31
CA GLY A 338 -39.36 19.51 35.58
C GLY A 338 -38.46 20.50 34.86
N ASP A 339 -37.34 20.81 35.49
CA ASP A 339 -36.21 21.60 35.00
C ASP A 339 -36.01 21.40 33.48
N PRO A 340 -35.95 22.47 32.65
CA PRO A 340 -35.69 22.32 31.24
C PRO A 340 -34.24 21.84 31.11
N GLN A 341 -34.07 20.54 30.94
CA GLN A 341 -32.80 19.94 30.57
C GLN A 341 -32.47 20.48 29.18
N GLN A 342 -31.72 21.59 29.19
CA GLN A 342 -30.97 22.12 28.06
C GLN A 342 -30.35 20.92 27.37
N SER A 343 -30.86 20.58 26.20
CA SER A 343 -30.10 19.82 25.22
C SER A 343 -28.83 20.63 25.03
N GLU A 344 -27.71 20.11 25.54
CA GLU A 344 -26.38 20.63 25.26
C GLU A 344 -26.19 20.60 23.75
N ASP A 345 -26.54 21.72 23.14
CA ASP A 345 -26.15 22.11 21.81
C ASP A 345 -24.63 22.34 21.86
N GLY A 346 -23.90 21.63 21.02
CA GLY A 346 -22.46 21.87 20.83
C GLY A 346 -21.53 20.77 21.30
N ALA A 347 -21.47 19.67 20.55
CA ALA A 347 -20.24 18.88 20.45
C ALA A 347 -20.14 18.29 19.05
N ASP A 348 -19.90 19.16 18.08
CA ASP A 348 -19.11 18.95 16.87
C ASP A 348 -18.58 17.49 16.65
N ARG A 349 -19.43 16.55 16.18
CA ARG A 349 -19.15 15.09 16.14
C ARG A 349 -18.37 14.65 14.88
N LEU A 350 -17.05 14.79 14.91
CA LEU A 350 -16.14 14.16 13.93
C LEU A 350 -15.50 12.96 14.61
N VAL A 351 -15.64 11.79 13.98
CA VAL A 351 -15.05 10.53 14.46
C VAL A 351 -14.14 9.97 13.38
N VAL A 352 -12.90 9.62 13.72
CA VAL A 352 -11.94 8.98 12.81
C VAL A 352 -11.47 7.66 13.43
N ASN A 353 -11.64 6.54 12.72
CA ASN A 353 -11.37 5.19 13.20
C ASN A 353 -11.97 4.92 14.60
N GLY A 354 -13.20 5.38 14.83
CA GLY A 354 -13.91 5.20 16.10
C GLY A 354 -13.45 6.13 17.25
N ARG A 355 -12.56 7.10 16.98
CA ARG A 355 -12.08 8.07 17.98
C ARG A 355 -12.65 9.47 17.70
N PRO A 356 -13.27 10.15 18.68
CA PRO A 356 -13.71 11.52 18.50
C PRO A 356 -12.51 12.48 18.39
N VAL A 357 -12.58 13.43 17.47
CA VAL A 357 -11.49 14.39 17.21
C VAL A 357 -11.52 15.58 18.17
N ASN A 358 -12.70 15.96 18.67
CA ASN A 358 -12.88 17.03 19.65
C ASN A 358 -13.14 16.45 21.04
N GLY A 359 -12.11 16.46 21.88
CA GLY A 359 -12.15 15.91 23.22
C GLY A 359 -13.15 16.63 24.13
N ALA A 360 -14.24 15.94 24.48
CA ALA A 360 -14.78 16.00 25.82
C ALA A 360 -14.19 14.81 26.58
N SER A 361 -13.18 15.07 27.41
CA SER A 361 -12.71 14.17 28.45
C SER A 361 -13.84 13.96 29.45
N VAL A 362 -14.70 12.97 29.24
CA VAL A 362 -15.37 12.32 30.37
C VAL A 362 -14.26 11.58 31.09
N GLY A 363 -13.92 12.04 32.29
CA GLY A 363 -12.79 11.56 33.07
C GLY A 363 -12.72 10.03 33.12
N ALA A 364 -11.84 9.47 32.31
CA ALA A 364 -11.15 8.26 32.67
C ALA A 364 -9.92 8.74 33.44
N GLU A 365 -9.88 8.39 34.73
CA GLU A 365 -8.65 8.46 35.51
C GLU A 365 -7.48 7.99 34.65
N GLU A 366 -6.34 8.65 34.79
CA GLU A 366 -5.06 8.14 34.30
C GLU A 366 -4.83 6.77 34.94
N VAL A 367 -5.32 5.71 34.29
CA VAL A 367 -4.82 4.37 34.51
C VAL A 367 -3.54 4.32 33.72
N GLU A 368 -2.44 4.49 34.42
CA GLU A 368 -1.11 4.11 33.96
C GLU A 368 -1.23 2.84 33.12
N ASP A 369 -0.66 2.88 31.91
CA ASP A 369 -0.67 1.82 30.91
C ASP A 369 0.09 0.58 31.44
N GLU A 370 -0.52 -0.14 32.37
CA GLU A 370 -0.27 -1.56 32.58
C GLU A 370 -0.83 -2.26 31.34
N GLY A 371 0.04 -2.43 30.34
CA GLY A 371 -0.28 -3.07 29.07
C GLY A 371 -1.18 -4.29 29.25
N ILE A 372 -2.19 -4.39 28.38
CA ILE A 372 -3.21 -5.45 28.29
C ILE A 372 -2.84 -6.65 29.15
N LYS A 373 -3.33 -6.69 30.39
CA LYS A 373 -3.08 -7.84 31.27
C LYS A 373 -3.54 -9.09 30.52
N PRO A 374 -2.68 -10.11 30.36
CA PRO A 374 -3.09 -11.35 29.72
C PRO A 374 -4.32 -11.88 30.43
N LEU A 375 -5.29 -12.39 29.66
CA LEU A 375 -6.50 -12.99 30.22
C LEU A 375 -6.10 -13.98 31.32
N PRO A 376 -6.75 -13.97 32.50
CA PRO A 376 -6.40 -14.87 33.59
C PRO A 376 -6.35 -16.32 33.09
N GLU A 377 -5.31 -17.08 33.44
CA GLU A 377 -5.12 -18.47 32.94
C GLU A 377 -6.35 -19.35 33.17
N ARG A 378 -7.09 -19.12 34.26
CA ARG A 378 -8.38 -19.78 34.53
C ARG A 378 -9.42 -19.50 33.45
N LEU A 379 -9.55 -18.26 33.02
CA LEU A 379 -10.51 -17.86 31.99
C LEU A 379 -10.11 -18.44 30.63
N VAL A 380 -8.81 -18.46 30.32
CA VAL A 380 -8.29 -19.11 29.10
C VAL A 380 -8.57 -20.61 29.12
N PHE A 381 -8.36 -21.27 30.27
CA PHE A 381 -8.65 -22.69 30.44
C PHE A 381 -10.14 -23.00 30.28
N ASP A 382 -11.02 -22.21 30.90
CA ASP A 382 -12.48 -22.38 30.82
C ASP A 382 -13.00 -22.12 29.39
N LEU A 383 -12.53 -21.07 28.73
CA LEU A 383 -12.89 -20.78 27.33
C LEU A 383 -12.38 -21.86 26.37
N THR A 384 -11.19 -22.39 26.62
CA THR A 384 -10.64 -23.51 25.83
C THR A 384 -11.48 -24.77 26.04
N ALA A 385 -11.87 -25.08 27.28
CA ALA A 385 -12.71 -26.22 27.60
C ALA A 385 -14.11 -26.09 26.95
N GLN A 386 -14.72 -24.91 27.00
CA GLN A 386 -16.01 -24.64 26.35
C GLN A 386 -15.91 -24.75 24.83
N LYS A 387 -14.84 -24.22 24.22
CA LYS A 387 -14.58 -24.34 22.78
C LYS A 387 -14.41 -25.80 22.36
N THR A 388 -13.64 -26.59 23.12
CA THR A 388 -13.47 -28.02 22.85
C THR A 388 -14.78 -28.80 22.98
N LEU A 389 -15.61 -28.47 23.98
CA LEU A 389 -16.92 -29.09 24.16
C LEU A 389 -17.87 -28.74 23.00
N ALA A 390 -17.91 -27.47 22.60
CA ALA A 390 -18.72 -27.00 21.47
C ALA A 390 -18.31 -27.67 20.15
N LEU A 391 -17.00 -27.78 19.90
CA LEU A 391 -16.48 -28.48 18.71
C LEU A 391 -16.79 -29.98 18.74
N ARG A 392 -16.67 -30.64 19.89
CA ARG A 392 -17.05 -32.05 20.03
C ARG A 392 -18.55 -32.26 19.83
N ASN A 393 -19.38 -31.35 20.33
CA ASN A 393 -20.83 -31.43 20.14
C ASN A 393 -21.20 -31.18 18.68
N ALA A 394 -20.60 -30.19 18.03
CA ALA A 394 -20.78 -29.93 16.60
C ALA A 394 -20.37 -31.15 15.75
N LEU A 395 -19.22 -31.76 16.04
CA LEU A 395 -18.76 -32.98 15.35
C LEU A 395 -19.68 -34.18 15.60
N ALA A 396 -20.20 -34.34 16.82
CA ALA A 396 -21.15 -35.41 17.14
C ALA A 396 -22.54 -35.20 16.51
N SER A 397 -22.88 -33.95 16.16
CA SER A 397 -24.14 -33.58 15.52
C SER A 397 -24.12 -33.74 14.00
N ASP A 398 -22.93 -33.96 13.41
CA ASP A 398 -22.73 -34.04 11.96
C ASP A 398 -22.13 -35.41 11.59
N ALA A 399 -23.01 -36.36 11.29
CA ALA A 399 -22.66 -37.77 11.07
C ALA A 399 -21.77 -37.98 9.82
N ASP A 400 -21.79 -37.04 8.87
CA ASP A 400 -21.03 -37.13 7.63
C ASP A 400 -19.55 -36.72 7.81
N ILE A 401 -19.24 -35.89 8.82
CA ILE A 401 -17.86 -35.46 9.15
C ILE A 401 -17.18 -36.46 10.10
N ALA A 402 -17.93 -37.15 10.95
CA ALA A 402 -17.39 -38.07 11.96
C ALA A 402 -16.84 -39.40 11.40
N PHE A 403 -17.02 -39.69 10.11
CA PHE A 403 -16.64 -40.95 9.45
C PHE A 403 -15.50 -40.85 8.42
N VAL A 404 -14.79 -39.72 8.32
CA VAL A 404 -13.58 -39.57 7.48
C VAL A 404 -12.31 -39.90 8.26
#